data_AF-X1JEU0-F1
#
_entry.id   AF-X1JEU0-F1
#
_cell.length_a   1.000
_cell.length_b   1.000
_cell.length_c   1.000
_cell.angle_alpha   90.00
_cell.angle_beta   90.00
_cell.angle_gamma   90.00
#
_symmetry.space_group_name_H-M   'P 1'
#
loop_
_entity.id
_entity.type
_entity.pdbx_description
1 polymer ?
#
loop_
_entity_poly.entity_id
_entity_poly.type
_entity_poly.pdbx_seq_one_letter_code
_entity_poly.pdbx_strand_id
1 'polypeptide(L)'
;MVPIVCPTYAAKAKVEHEFDTDHLNVFVTFRFSMDETAKPPVEIWLCDVDDVEKPISATAWQDAFTLLLTVPNIVVKPDRVTLQYDGPDENLRLTWDKQWEPWGPIVSVELPPVYTSRVFSTGPAVQDDVDVANVNILYVDATGSDISIAGFKNGVKDQVLNIVKT
;
A
#
# COMPACT_ATOMS: atom_id res chain seq x y z
N MET A 1 16.86 13.86 -33.91
CA MET A 1 17.11 13.62 -32.48
C MET A 1 15.88 12.89 -31.96
N VAL A 2 15.97 11.57 -31.79
CA VAL A 2 14.86 10.78 -31.25
C VAL A 2 14.91 10.99 -29.73
N PRO A 3 13.83 11.48 -29.08
CA PRO A 3 13.84 11.57 -27.63
C PRO A 3 14.03 10.17 -27.07
N ILE A 4 15.04 10.04 -26.21
CA ILE A 4 15.28 8.84 -25.43
C ILE A 4 14.05 8.66 -24.54
N VAL A 5 13.19 7.70 -24.90
CA VAL A 5 12.10 7.25 -24.05
C VAL A 5 12.78 6.67 -22.80
N CYS A 6 12.69 7.40 -21.69
CA CYS A 6 13.11 6.87 -20.39
C CYS A 6 12.34 5.56 -20.15
N PRO A 7 13.01 4.51 -19.63
CA PRO A 7 12.38 3.22 -19.44
C PRO A 7 11.15 3.38 -18.53
N THR A 8 10.06 2.81 -19.01
CA THR A 8 8.73 2.78 -18.41
C THR A 8 8.77 2.39 -16.94
N TYR A 9 8.28 3.23 -16.03
CA TYR A 9 8.11 2.88 -14.62
C TYR A 9 6.77 2.16 -14.42
N ALA A 10 6.53 1.13 -15.24
CA ALA A 10 5.37 0.26 -15.16
C ALA A 10 5.50 -0.71 -13.97
N ALA A 11 5.57 -0.18 -12.75
CA ALA A 11 5.14 -0.95 -11.59
C ALA A 11 3.61 -0.99 -11.64
N LYS A 12 2.96 -2.12 -11.32
CA LYS A 12 1.51 -2.13 -11.11
C LYS A 12 1.26 -1.85 -9.63
N ALA A 13 0.37 -0.92 -9.31
CA ALA A 13 -0.08 -0.72 -7.94
C ALA A 13 -0.91 -1.92 -7.48
N LYS A 14 -0.90 -2.21 -6.19
CA LYS A 14 -1.86 -3.13 -5.57
C LYS A 14 -3.07 -2.31 -5.15
N VAL A 15 -4.28 -2.76 -5.52
CA VAL A 15 -5.52 -2.10 -5.13
C VAL A 15 -6.29 -3.02 -4.21
N GLU A 16 -6.65 -2.52 -3.04
CA GLU A 16 -7.45 -3.20 -2.02
C GLU A 16 -8.65 -2.32 -1.68
N HIS A 17 -9.75 -2.92 -1.21
CA HIS A 17 -10.90 -2.14 -0.78
C HIS A 17 -11.50 -2.69 0.51
N GLU A 18 -12.05 -1.80 1.32
CA GLU A 18 -12.86 -2.11 2.47
C GLU A 18 -14.24 -1.47 2.27
N PHE A 19 -15.29 -2.26 2.48
CA PHE A 19 -16.66 -1.76 2.52
C PHE A 19 -17.04 -1.42 3.96
N ASP A 20 -17.37 -0.15 4.19
CA ASP A 20 -18.01 0.31 5.42
C ASP A 20 -19.50 0.56 5.17
N THR A 21 -20.22 1.01 6.18
CA THR A 21 -21.68 1.11 6.26
C THR A 21 -22.32 1.83 5.05
N ASP A 22 -21.67 2.87 4.51
CA ASP A 22 -22.21 3.72 3.44
C ASP A 22 -21.18 4.15 2.38
N HIS A 23 -19.94 3.65 2.48
CA HIS A 23 -18.84 4.05 1.61
C HIS A 23 -17.82 2.93 1.43
N LEU A 24 -17.00 3.09 0.40
CA LEU A 24 -15.86 2.23 0.11
C LEU A 24 -14.57 2.98 0.40
N ASN A 25 -13.67 2.34 1.15
CA ASN A 25 -12.29 2.79 1.35
C ASN A 25 -11.40 1.98 0.41
N VAL A 26 -10.84 2.61 -0.62
CA VAL A 26 -9.95 1.97 -1.58
C VAL A 26 -8.51 2.35 -1.27
N PHE A 27 -7.67 1.35 -1.04
CA PHE A 27 -6.26 1.50 -0.75
C PHE A 27 -5.45 1.19 -2.00
N VAL A 28 -4.58 2.12 -2.38
CA VAL A 28 -3.63 1.96 -3.48
C VAL A 28 -2.24 1.89 -2.88
N THR A 29 -1.61 0.72 -2.95
CA THR A 29 -0.23 0.52 -2.50
C THR A 29 0.73 0.53 -3.69
N PHE A 30 1.64 1.48 -3.67
CA PHE A 30 2.69 1.67 -4.66
C PHE A 30 3.93 0.85 -4.30
N ARG A 31 4.67 0.43 -5.33
CA ARG A 31 5.92 -0.34 -5.16
C ARG A 31 7.07 0.52 -4.60
N PHE A 32 7.02 1.82 -4.83
CA PHE A 32 8.08 2.77 -4.50
C PHE A 32 7.51 3.91 -3.67
N SER A 33 8.37 4.59 -2.91
CA SER A 33 7.96 5.71 -2.06
C SER A 33 7.48 6.90 -2.89
N MET A 34 6.31 7.41 -2.52
CA MET A 34 5.61 8.53 -3.12
C MET A 34 5.96 9.83 -2.41
N ASP A 35 5.86 10.95 -3.13
CA ASP A 35 5.92 12.28 -2.54
C ASP A 35 4.56 12.62 -1.89
N GLU A 36 4.53 12.59 -0.56
CA GLU A 36 3.33 12.84 0.25
C GLU A 36 2.98 14.33 0.38
N THR A 37 3.85 15.24 -0.11
CA THR A 37 3.63 16.69 0.01
C THR A 37 2.55 17.21 -0.93
N ALA A 38 2.26 16.46 -2.00
CA ALA A 38 1.21 16.74 -2.97
C ALA A 38 0.16 15.64 -2.92
N LYS A 39 -1.07 15.99 -3.30
CA LYS A 39 -2.17 15.03 -3.41
C LYS A 39 -2.69 15.00 -4.84
N PRO A 40 -2.82 13.82 -5.45
CA PRO A 40 -3.46 13.69 -6.75
C PRO A 40 -4.91 14.20 -6.68
N PRO A 41 -5.38 14.94 -7.70
CA PRO A 41 -6.80 15.27 -7.87
C PRO A 41 -7.68 14.00 -7.82
N VAL A 42 -8.94 14.14 -7.41
CA VAL A 42 -9.85 12.98 -7.32
C VAL A 42 -10.31 12.50 -8.71
N GLU A 43 -10.29 13.39 -9.69
CA GLU A 43 -10.82 13.19 -11.04
C GLU A 43 -9.96 12.27 -11.91
N ILE A 44 -8.69 12.05 -11.54
CA ILE A 44 -7.78 11.16 -12.28
C ILE A 44 -7.97 9.69 -11.91
N TRP A 45 -8.83 9.42 -10.93
CA TRP A 45 -9.12 8.09 -10.44
C TRP A 45 -10.50 7.65 -10.92
N LEU A 46 -10.54 6.62 -11.76
CA LEU A 46 -11.78 6.05 -12.27
C LEU A 46 -12.09 4.79 -11.49
N CYS A 47 -13.13 4.85 -10.65
CA CYS A 47 -13.54 3.73 -9.80
C CYS A 47 -14.88 3.17 -10.30
N ASP A 48 -14.90 1.91 -10.72
CA ASP A 48 -16.14 1.21 -11.04
C ASP A 48 -16.49 0.26 -9.90
N VAL A 49 -17.74 0.31 -9.48
CA VAL A 49 -18.33 -0.56 -8.47
C VAL A 49 -19.49 -1.31 -9.13
N ASP A 50 -19.35 -2.63 -9.27
CA ASP A 50 -20.29 -3.50 -9.99
C ASP A 50 -20.62 -2.99 -11.41
N ASP A 51 -19.58 -2.63 -12.15
CA ASP A 51 -19.64 -2.07 -13.52
C ASP A 51 -20.37 -0.71 -13.60
N VAL A 52 -20.50 0.02 -12.49
CA VAL A 52 -21.01 1.39 -12.42
C VAL A 52 -19.94 2.34 -11.92
N GLU A 53 -19.60 3.35 -12.71
CA GLU A 53 -18.65 4.39 -12.32
C GLU A 53 -19.15 5.16 -11.09
N LYS A 54 -18.27 5.33 -10.10
CA LYS A 54 -18.53 6.07 -8.87
C LYS A 54 -17.45 7.13 -8.66
N PRO A 55 -17.85 8.38 -8.33
CA PRO A 55 -16.89 9.43 -8.09
C PRO A 55 -16.13 9.18 -6.79
N ILE A 56 -14.85 9.50 -6.79
CA ILE A 56 -14.03 9.55 -5.57
C ILE A 56 -14.24 10.91 -4.92
N SER A 57 -14.53 10.94 -3.62
CA SER A 57 -14.81 12.17 -2.87
C SER A 57 -13.61 12.71 -2.10
N ALA A 58 -12.62 11.86 -1.79
CA ALA A 58 -11.45 12.26 -1.03
C ALA A 58 -10.23 11.37 -1.33
N THR A 59 -9.04 11.96 -1.20
CA THR A 59 -7.75 11.27 -1.24
C THR A 59 -6.90 11.62 0.00
N ALA A 60 -6.23 10.62 0.59
CA ALA A 60 -5.37 10.81 1.75
C ALA A 60 -4.21 9.81 1.79
N TRP A 61 -2.98 10.31 1.89
CA TRP A 61 -1.81 9.47 2.18
C TRP A 61 -1.94 8.85 3.58
N GLN A 62 -1.74 7.54 3.67
CA GLN A 62 -1.65 6.80 4.94
C GLN A 62 -0.18 6.65 5.36
N ASP A 63 0.68 6.45 4.37
CA ASP A 63 2.13 6.38 4.49
C ASP A 63 2.78 6.65 3.12
N ALA A 64 4.11 6.60 3.07
CA ALA A 64 4.91 6.83 1.86
C ALA A 64 4.61 5.87 0.69
N PHE A 65 3.84 4.80 0.89
CA PHE A 65 3.53 3.81 -0.14
C PHE A 65 2.02 3.66 -0.38
N THR A 66 1.17 4.18 0.50
CA THR A 66 -0.26 3.84 0.52
C THR A 66 -1.12 5.09 0.46
N LEU A 67 -1.95 5.18 -0.58
CA LEU A 67 -2.96 6.21 -0.75
C LEU A 67 -4.35 5.62 -0.47
N LEU A 68 -5.12 6.28 0.37
CA LEU A 68 -6.54 6.00 0.60
C LEU A 68 -7.39 6.88 -0.31
N LEU A 69 -8.38 6.28 -0.95
CA LEU A 69 -9.41 6.91 -1.77
C LEU A 69 -10.78 6.55 -1.16
N THR A 70 -11.67 7.53 -1.02
CA THR A 70 -13.02 7.30 -0.48
C THR A 70 -14.07 7.41 -1.59
N VAL A 71 -14.90 6.39 -1.73
CA VAL A 71 -16.04 6.37 -2.65
C VAL A 71 -17.33 6.39 -1.82
N PRO A 72 -18.11 7.49 -1.84
CA PRO A 72 -19.31 7.60 -1.01
C PRO A 72 -20.53 6.93 -1.66
N ASN A 73 -21.62 6.82 -0.90
CA ASN A 73 -22.94 6.40 -1.37
C ASN A 73 -22.98 4.97 -1.92
N ILE A 74 -22.23 4.06 -1.30
CA ILE A 74 -22.29 2.64 -1.59
C ILE A 74 -23.25 2.00 -0.58
N VAL A 75 -24.49 1.77 -1.01
CA VAL A 75 -25.59 1.35 -0.13
C VAL A 75 -25.52 -0.15 0.21
N VAL A 76 -24.88 -0.93 -0.65
CA VAL A 76 -24.77 -2.38 -0.53
C VAL A 76 -23.33 -2.79 -0.80
N LYS A 77 -22.86 -3.79 -0.07
CA LYS A 77 -21.54 -4.37 -0.30
C LYS A 77 -21.41 -4.80 -1.77
N PRO A 78 -20.40 -4.31 -2.51
CA PRO A 78 -20.24 -4.64 -3.91
C PRO A 78 -19.63 -6.03 -4.11
N ASP A 79 -19.90 -6.64 -5.26
CA ASP A 79 -19.31 -7.92 -5.67
C ASP A 79 -17.96 -7.71 -6.36
N ARG A 80 -17.80 -6.59 -7.09
CA ARG A 80 -16.60 -6.26 -7.84
C ARG A 80 -16.31 -4.77 -7.77
N VAL A 81 -15.06 -4.44 -7.47
CA VAL A 81 -14.54 -3.08 -7.53
C VAL A 81 -13.31 -3.05 -8.43
N THR A 82 -13.25 -2.10 -9.35
CA THR A 82 -12.06 -1.84 -10.16
C THR A 82 -11.62 -0.39 -10.05
N LEU A 83 -10.31 -0.18 -9.99
CA LEU A 83 -9.72 1.16 -10.00
C LEU A 83 -8.76 1.32 -11.18
N GLN A 84 -8.96 2.39 -11.94
CA GLN A 84 -8.10 2.84 -13.01
C GLN A 84 -7.49 4.21 -12.65
N TYR A 85 -6.28 4.44 -13.14
CA TYR A 85 -5.59 5.71 -13.04
C TYR A 85 -5.40 6.30 -14.43
N ASP A 86 -6.02 7.44 -14.68
CA ASP A 86 -6.08 8.14 -15.98
C ASP A 86 -4.97 9.19 -16.14
N GLY A 87 -3.87 9.06 -15.40
CA GLY A 87 -2.74 9.99 -15.44
C GLY A 87 -2.01 10.07 -16.79
N PRO A 88 -0.79 10.64 -16.84
CA PRO A 88 0.06 11.00 -15.71
C PRO A 88 -0.33 12.34 -15.05
N ASP A 89 -0.06 12.47 -13.75
CA ASP A 89 -0.30 13.68 -12.96
C ASP A 89 0.96 14.05 -12.15
N GLU A 90 1.26 15.35 -12.05
CA GLU A 90 2.47 15.84 -11.36
C GLU A 90 2.44 15.67 -9.84
N ASN A 91 1.25 15.49 -9.26
CA ASN A 91 1.04 15.26 -7.85
C ASN A 91 1.05 13.76 -7.48
N LEU A 92 1.13 12.86 -8.48
CA LEU A 92 1.38 11.45 -8.28
C LEU A 92 2.81 11.08 -8.72
N ARG A 93 3.78 11.53 -7.93
CA ARG A 93 5.21 11.33 -8.20
C ARG A 93 5.93 10.59 -7.08
N LEU A 94 7.01 9.93 -7.46
CA LEU A 94 7.97 9.30 -6.57
C LEU A 94 8.85 10.36 -5.90
N THR A 95 9.45 10.01 -4.76
CA THR A 95 10.38 10.88 -3.99
C THR A 95 11.65 11.31 -4.74
N TRP A 96 11.89 10.77 -5.94
CA TRP A 96 12.99 11.12 -6.84
C TRP A 96 12.50 11.77 -8.16
N ASP A 97 11.38 12.48 -8.09
CA ASP A 97 10.79 13.29 -9.18
C ASP A 97 10.42 12.52 -10.45
N LYS A 98 9.93 11.28 -10.30
CA LYS A 98 9.38 10.47 -11.41
C LYS A 98 7.88 10.32 -11.25
N GLN A 99 7.13 10.57 -12.32
CA GLN A 99 5.68 10.39 -12.34
C GLN A 99 5.29 8.92 -12.53
N TRP A 100 4.13 8.56 -12.00
CA TRP A 100 3.51 7.27 -12.28
C TRP A 100 2.86 7.24 -13.67
N GLU A 101 2.90 6.09 -14.31
CA GLU A 101 2.22 5.87 -15.60
C GLU A 101 0.73 5.57 -15.37
N PRO A 102 -0.16 5.98 -16.29
CA PRO A 102 -1.55 5.54 -16.27
C PRO A 102 -1.62 4.01 -16.32
N TRP A 103 -2.58 3.44 -15.60
CA TRP A 103 -2.85 2.01 -15.63
C TRP A 103 -4.34 1.76 -15.85
N GLY A 104 -4.64 0.76 -16.66
CA GLY A 104 -6.03 0.33 -16.88
C GLY A 104 -6.65 -0.34 -15.65
N PRO A 105 -7.94 -0.71 -15.70
CA PRO A 105 -8.70 -1.17 -14.54
C PRO A 105 -8.02 -2.34 -13.80
N ILE A 106 -7.69 -2.14 -12.52
CA ILE A 106 -7.20 -3.18 -11.62
C ILE A 106 -8.38 -3.62 -10.75
N VAL A 107 -8.69 -4.92 -10.79
CA VAL A 107 -9.65 -5.53 -9.85
C VAL A 107 -9.05 -5.50 -8.46
N SER A 108 -9.75 -4.87 -7.52
CA SER A 108 -9.27 -4.74 -6.16
C SER A 108 -9.58 -5.99 -5.33
N VAL A 109 -8.79 -6.20 -4.28
CA VAL A 109 -8.98 -7.30 -3.33
C VAL A 109 -9.78 -6.78 -2.13
N GLU A 110 -10.86 -7.45 -1.78
CA GLU A 110 -11.65 -7.12 -0.59
C GLU A 110 -10.84 -7.42 0.68
N LEU A 111 -10.75 -6.43 1.57
CA LEU A 111 -10.25 -6.57 2.93
C LEU A 111 -11.41 -6.95 3.87
N PRO A 112 -11.19 -7.85 4.84
CA PRO A 112 -12.19 -8.15 5.84
C PRO A 112 -12.53 -6.87 6.64
N PRO A 113 -13.82 -6.65 6.98
CA PRO A 113 -14.24 -5.45 7.69
C PRO A 113 -13.53 -5.30 9.04
N VAL A 114 -13.13 -4.08 9.39
CA VAL A 114 -12.39 -3.73 10.62
C VAL A 114 -13.13 -4.09 11.93
N TYR A 115 -14.38 -4.58 11.86
CA TYR A 115 -15.07 -5.20 13.01
C TYR A 115 -14.48 -6.55 13.46
N THR A 116 -13.55 -7.14 12.72
CA THR A 116 -12.61 -8.07 13.34
C THR A 116 -11.56 -7.24 14.05
N SER A 117 -11.56 -7.25 15.38
CA SER A 117 -10.35 -6.91 16.10
C SER A 117 -9.23 -7.80 15.55
N ARG A 118 -8.29 -7.22 14.79
CA ARG A 118 -6.96 -7.81 14.76
C ARG A 118 -6.42 -7.61 16.16
N VAL A 119 -6.56 -8.62 16.99
CA VAL A 119 -5.77 -8.73 18.21
C VAL A 119 -4.33 -8.90 17.75
N PHE A 120 -3.62 -7.80 17.54
CA PHE A 120 -2.23 -7.77 17.94
C PHE A 120 -2.28 -7.79 19.46
N SER A 121 -1.81 -8.86 20.10
CA SER A 121 -1.80 -8.90 21.56
C SER A 121 -0.86 -7.80 22.06
N THR A 122 -1.40 -6.63 22.39
CA THR A 122 -0.70 -5.56 23.09
C THR A 122 -1.09 -5.51 24.57
N GLY A 123 -1.75 -6.56 25.06
CA GLY A 123 -1.91 -6.81 26.50
C GLY A 123 -0.64 -7.42 27.10
N PRO A 124 -0.47 -7.38 28.44
CA PRO A 124 0.76 -7.74 29.16
C PRO A 124 0.99 -9.26 29.21
N ALA A 125 0.72 -9.97 28.12
CA ALA A 125 1.26 -11.29 27.93
C ALA A 125 2.74 -11.10 27.60
N VAL A 126 3.60 -11.66 28.44
CA VAL A 126 5.00 -11.90 28.08
C VAL A 126 4.96 -12.68 26.78
N GLN A 127 5.26 -12.02 25.65
CA GLN A 127 5.46 -12.68 24.37
C GLN A 127 6.83 -13.33 24.43
N ASP A 128 6.89 -14.51 25.05
CA ASP A 128 8.03 -15.39 24.87
C ASP A 128 7.98 -15.89 23.42
N ASP A 129 9.03 -15.56 22.67
CA ASP A 129 9.35 -16.04 21.33
C ASP A 129 8.31 -15.77 20.23
N VAL A 130 8.46 -14.63 19.55
CA VAL A 130 7.70 -14.31 18.32
C VAL A 130 8.39 -14.91 17.11
N ASP A 131 7.79 -15.96 16.54
CA ASP A 131 8.23 -16.54 15.27
C ASP A 131 7.73 -15.72 14.07
N VAL A 132 8.66 -15.26 13.22
CA VAL A 132 8.36 -14.56 11.97
C VAL A 132 8.83 -15.40 10.78
N ALA A 133 7.90 -15.78 9.89
CA ALA A 133 8.18 -16.58 8.70
C ALA A 133 8.19 -15.74 7.41
N ASN A 134 8.79 -16.28 6.34
CA ASN A 134 8.85 -15.69 4.99
C ASN A 134 9.57 -14.33 4.89
N VAL A 135 10.60 -14.12 5.72
CA VAL A 135 11.45 -12.93 5.65
C VAL A 135 12.45 -13.08 4.50
N ASN A 136 12.38 -12.17 3.53
CA ASN A 136 13.37 -12.08 2.45
C ASN A 136 14.54 -11.20 2.88
N ILE A 137 15.75 -11.75 2.92
CA ILE A 137 16.98 -10.99 3.17
C ILE A 137 17.61 -10.64 1.81
N LEU A 138 17.71 -9.34 1.50
CA LEU A 138 18.18 -8.86 0.20
C LEU A 138 19.70 -8.97 0.03
N TYR A 139 20.47 -8.69 1.09
CA TYR A 139 21.92 -8.96 1.18
C TYR A 139 22.35 -9.00 2.65
N VAL A 140 23.47 -9.67 2.92
CA VAL A 140 24.14 -9.64 4.22
C VAL A 140 25.55 -9.06 3.99
N ASP A 141 25.83 -7.92 4.59
CA ASP A 141 27.19 -7.37 4.64
C ASP A 141 27.86 -7.80 5.95
N ALA A 142 28.96 -8.55 5.84
CA ALA A 142 29.73 -9.07 6.97
C ALA A 142 31.13 -8.40 7.06
N THR A 143 31.30 -7.22 6.44
CA THR A 143 32.55 -6.45 6.53
C THR A 143 32.71 -5.75 7.89
N GLY A 144 31.62 -5.63 8.67
CA GLY A 144 31.63 -5.24 10.08
C GLY A 144 31.48 -6.43 11.03
N SER A 145 31.59 -6.18 12.34
CA SER A 145 31.32 -7.20 13.37
C SER A 145 29.81 -7.41 13.64
N ASP A 146 28.96 -6.56 13.06
CA ASP A 146 27.53 -6.51 13.34
C ASP A 146 26.70 -6.65 12.06
N ILE A 147 25.61 -7.41 12.13
CA ILE A 147 24.58 -7.49 11.10
C ILE A 147 23.42 -6.59 11.53
N SER A 148 23.11 -5.57 10.73
CA SER A 148 21.97 -4.67 10.98
C SER A 148 20.75 -5.07 10.16
N ILE A 149 19.65 -5.43 10.82
CA ILE A 149 18.37 -5.78 10.18
C ILE A 149 17.33 -4.73 10.58
N ALA A 150 16.80 -4.00 9.60
CA ALA A 150 15.79 -2.97 9.81
C ALA A 150 14.35 -3.52 9.68
N GLY A 151 13.37 -2.80 10.24
CA GLY A 151 11.94 -3.14 10.11
C GLY A 151 11.29 -3.72 11.37
N PHE A 152 12.07 -4.04 12.40
CA PHE A 152 11.56 -4.43 13.71
C PHE A 152 11.36 -3.20 14.60
N LYS A 153 10.19 -3.06 15.22
CA LYS A 153 9.90 -2.05 16.25
C LYS A 153 9.67 -2.77 17.58
N ASN A 154 10.04 -2.12 18.69
CA ASN A 154 9.86 -2.59 20.07
C ASN A 154 10.79 -3.72 20.54
N GLY A 155 11.98 -3.89 19.95
CA GLY A 155 13.01 -4.77 20.52
C GLY A 155 13.55 -4.23 21.86
N VAL A 156 13.84 -5.12 22.80
CA VAL A 156 14.48 -4.76 24.08
C VAL A 156 15.98 -4.99 23.99
N LYS A 157 16.78 -4.15 24.66
CA LYS A 157 18.23 -4.34 24.76
C LYS A 157 18.53 -5.75 25.32
N ASP A 158 19.53 -6.41 24.73
CA ASP A 158 19.99 -7.77 25.07
C ASP A 158 19.03 -8.92 24.65
N GLN A 159 18.01 -8.63 23.85
CA GLN A 159 17.18 -9.65 23.22
C GLN A 159 17.95 -10.40 22.11
N VAL A 160 17.79 -11.73 22.05
CA VAL A 160 18.48 -12.59 21.07
C VAL A 160 17.55 -12.89 19.90
N LEU A 161 18.00 -12.61 18.67
CA LEU A 161 17.32 -13.03 17.45
C LEU A 161 17.88 -14.38 16.99
N ASN A 162 17.07 -15.43 17.05
CA ASN A 162 17.42 -16.74 16.52
C ASN A 162 16.94 -16.87 15.07
N ILE A 163 17.88 -17.06 14.13
CA ILE A 163 17.57 -17.30 12.72
C ILE A 163 17.83 -18.78 12.42
N VAL A 164 16.79 -19.52 12.09
CA VAL A 164 16.88 -20.95 11.74
C VAL A 164 16.49 -21.13 10.27
N LYS A 165 17.36 -21.78 9.50
CA LYS A 165 16.97 -22.29 8.18
C LYS A 165 16.19 -23.57 8.38
N THR A 166 14.92 -23.56 8.01
CA THR A 166 14.06 -24.76 7.94
C THR A 166 14.15 -25.42 6.58
#